data_AF-A0A540WI52-F1
#
_entry.id   AF-A0A540WI52-F1
#
_cell.length_a   1.000
_cell.length_b   1.000
_cell.length_c   1.000
_cell.angle_alpha   90.00
_cell.angle_beta   90.00
_cell.angle_gamma   90.00
#
_symmetry.space_group_name_H-M   'P 1'
#
loop_
_entity.id
_entity.type
_entity.pdbx_description
1 polymer ?
#
loop_
_entity_poly.entity_id
_entity_poly.type
_entity_poly.pdbx_seq_one_letter_code
_entity_poly.pdbx_strand_id
1 'polypeptide(L)'
;ANMTGMKSRIELMGAAEKAAVGKVIVSVACSDRTIAPAEIKQLEKIYSSLGLDPSSVSSNIHQHSATEHDLVSSVPTDQPAVGFTLDANVLARHESATDDVRKLLNTIFTEEEPEEPESAPASLTEAGGLD
;
A
#
# COMPACT_ATOMS: atom_id res chain seq x y z
N ALA A 1 -41.87 6.15 -11.79
CA ALA A 1 -42.00 7.36 -10.97
C ALA A 1 -41.22 8.51 -11.61
N ASN A 2 -41.86 9.67 -11.72
CA ASN A 2 -41.44 11.04 -12.11
C ASN A 2 -39.95 11.41 -12.41
N MET A 3 -39.23 10.64 -13.25
CA MET A 3 -37.85 10.97 -13.66
C MET A 3 -37.73 12.27 -14.46
N THR A 4 -38.77 12.59 -15.25
CA THR A 4 -38.79 13.77 -16.12
C THR A 4 -38.79 15.06 -15.30
N GLY A 5 -39.61 15.16 -14.25
CA GLY A 5 -39.64 16.34 -13.38
C GLY A 5 -38.34 16.54 -12.59
N MET A 6 -37.68 15.45 -12.18
CA MET A 6 -36.38 15.54 -11.51
C MET A 6 -35.28 16.00 -12.46
N LYS A 7 -35.23 15.51 -13.71
CA LYS A 7 -34.29 16.01 -14.71
C LYS A 7 -34.47 17.50 -14.96
N SER A 8 -35.69 17.99 -15.17
CA SER A 8 -35.94 19.42 -15.38
C SER A 8 -35.51 20.28 -14.20
N ARG A 9 -35.67 19.78 -12.97
CA ARG A 9 -35.22 20.48 -11.76
C ARG A 9 -33.70 20.48 -11.62
N ILE A 10 -33.04 19.39 -12.02
CA ILE A 10 -31.57 19.29 -12.06
C ILE A 10 -30.99 20.17 -13.19
N GLU A 11 -31.66 20.30 -14.32
CA GLU A 11 -31.27 21.20 -15.42
C GLU A 11 -31.35 22.67 -15.00
N LEU A 12 -32.27 23.02 -14.12
CA LEU A 12 -32.43 24.38 -13.58
C LEU A 12 -31.38 24.74 -12.51
N MET A 13 -30.67 23.76 -11.97
CA MET A 13 -29.65 23.94 -10.92
C MET A 13 -28.31 24.38 -11.51
N GLY A 14 -27.62 25.28 -10.81
CA GLY A 14 -26.27 25.72 -11.16
C GLY A 14 -25.24 24.60 -11.05
N ALA A 15 -24.05 24.82 -11.62
CA ALA A 15 -22.95 23.85 -11.58
C ALA A 15 -22.53 23.50 -10.14
N ALA A 16 -22.59 24.49 -9.22
CA ALA A 16 -22.29 24.31 -7.81
C ALA A 16 -23.31 23.40 -7.11
N GLU A 17 -24.62 23.61 -7.31
CA GLU A 17 -25.63 22.74 -6.69
C GLU A 17 -25.61 21.33 -7.26
N LYS A 18 -25.38 21.16 -8.58
CA LYS A 18 -25.20 19.83 -9.18
C LYS A 18 -24.01 19.09 -8.53
N ALA A 19 -22.89 19.78 -8.34
CA ALA A 19 -21.72 19.21 -7.67
C ALA A 19 -22.02 18.81 -6.21
N ALA A 20 -22.78 19.64 -5.48
CA ALA A 20 -23.20 19.32 -4.11
C ALA A 20 -24.09 18.07 -4.05
N VAL A 21 -25.04 17.92 -4.98
CA VAL A 21 -25.88 16.71 -5.10
C VAL A 21 -25.02 15.49 -5.43
N GLY A 22 -24.08 15.61 -6.37
CA GLY A 22 -23.11 14.56 -6.66
C GLY A 22 -22.34 14.12 -5.42
N LYS A 23 -21.83 15.08 -4.63
CA LYS A 23 -21.11 14.81 -3.38
C LYS A 23 -21.94 14.01 -2.38
N VAL A 24 -23.23 14.36 -2.21
CA VAL A 24 -24.15 13.63 -1.32
C VAL A 24 -24.42 12.21 -1.83
N ILE A 25 -24.56 12.04 -3.14
CA ILE A 25 -24.76 10.71 -3.75
C ILE A 25 -23.54 9.83 -3.50
N VAL A 26 -22.33 10.37 -3.66
CA VAL A 26 -21.09 9.62 -3.38
C VAL A 26 -20.96 9.30 -1.89
N SER A 27 -21.30 10.23 -0.98
CA SER A 27 -21.23 9.93 0.47
C SER A 27 -22.19 8.82 0.90
N VAL A 28 -23.38 8.76 0.29
CA VAL A 28 -24.33 7.66 0.55
C VAL A 28 -23.77 6.33 0.01
N ALA A 29 -23.18 6.34 -1.19
CA ALA A 29 -22.56 5.14 -1.77
C ALA A 29 -21.36 4.64 -0.95
N CYS A 30 -20.54 5.55 -0.39
CA CYS A 30 -19.39 5.18 0.46
C CYS A 30 -19.78 4.63 1.84
N SER A 31 -21.05 4.76 2.25
CA SER A 31 -21.50 4.30 3.58
C SER A 31 -21.62 2.78 3.66
N ASP A 32 -21.81 2.10 2.54
CA ASP A 32 -21.70 0.66 2.47
C ASP A 32 -20.20 0.31 2.38
N ARG A 33 -19.68 -0.48 3.33
CA ARG A 33 -18.24 -0.61 3.65
C ARG A 33 -17.32 -0.96 2.48
N THR A 34 -17.85 -1.32 1.32
CA THR A 34 -17.08 -1.63 0.12
C THR A 34 -17.88 -1.22 -1.11
N ILE A 35 -17.29 -0.39 -1.97
CA ILE A 35 -17.91 0.01 -3.23
C ILE A 35 -17.53 -1.01 -4.30
N ALA A 36 -18.50 -1.77 -4.81
CA ALA A 36 -18.29 -2.70 -5.91
C ALA A 36 -18.16 -1.95 -7.26
N PRO A 37 -17.46 -2.52 -8.26
CA PRO A 37 -17.34 -1.91 -9.59
C PRO A 37 -18.69 -1.76 -10.31
N ALA A 38 -19.70 -2.55 -9.95
CA ALA A 38 -21.06 -2.40 -10.46
C ALA A 38 -21.74 -1.11 -9.96
N GLU A 39 -21.48 -0.71 -8.72
CA GLU A 39 -22.02 0.51 -8.11
C GLU A 39 -21.34 1.76 -8.68
N ILE A 40 -20.03 1.69 -8.95
CA ILE A 40 -19.32 2.78 -9.63
C ILE A 40 -19.99 3.10 -10.98
N LYS A 41 -20.31 2.07 -11.77
CA LYS A 41 -21.04 2.25 -13.05
C LYS A 41 -22.43 2.87 -12.87
N GLN A 42 -23.12 2.56 -11.79
CA GLN A 42 -24.41 3.18 -11.48
C GLN A 42 -24.24 4.65 -11.07
N LEU A 43 -23.20 4.97 -10.29
CA LEU A 43 -22.84 6.34 -9.92
C LEU A 43 -22.49 7.17 -11.16
N GLU A 44 -21.72 6.62 -12.10
CA GLU A 44 -21.39 7.25 -13.39
C GLU A 44 -22.66 7.54 -14.22
N LYS A 45 -23.61 6.59 -14.23
CA LYS A 45 -24.90 6.76 -14.91
C LYS A 45 -25.75 7.85 -14.26
N ILE A 46 -25.73 7.92 -12.94
CA ILE A 46 -26.42 8.97 -12.17
C ILE A 46 -25.77 10.33 -12.47
N TYR A 47 -24.43 10.45 -12.42
CA TYR A 47 -23.69 11.67 -12.77
C TYR A 47 -24.00 12.15 -14.19
N SER A 48 -23.97 11.23 -15.17
CA SER A 48 -24.34 11.52 -16.56
C SER A 48 -25.79 12.02 -16.67
N SER A 49 -26.72 11.44 -15.89
CA SER A 49 -28.12 11.88 -15.87
C SER A 49 -28.33 13.23 -15.19
N LEU A 50 -27.40 13.64 -14.31
CA LEU A 50 -27.38 14.95 -13.64
C LEU A 50 -26.72 16.05 -14.49
N GLY A 51 -26.06 15.67 -15.60
CA GLY A 51 -25.23 16.57 -16.40
C GLY A 51 -23.89 16.88 -15.74
N LEU A 52 -23.40 15.98 -14.88
CA LEU A 52 -22.08 16.02 -14.26
C LEU A 52 -21.11 15.09 -15.03
N ASP A 53 -19.82 15.37 -14.91
CA ASP A 53 -18.78 14.54 -15.52
C ASP A 53 -18.65 13.18 -14.79
N PRO A 54 -18.87 12.04 -15.48
CA PRO A 54 -18.75 10.72 -14.88
C PRO A 54 -17.31 10.41 -14.43
N SER A 55 -16.30 10.99 -15.08
CA SER A 55 -14.88 10.82 -14.74
C SER A 55 -14.55 11.35 -13.34
N SER A 56 -15.33 12.33 -12.86
CA SER A 56 -15.19 12.94 -11.56
C SER A 56 -15.68 12.04 -10.40
N VAL A 57 -16.39 10.95 -10.68
CA VAL A 57 -16.86 9.98 -9.66
C VAL A 57 -15.70 9.41 -8.87
N SER A 58 -14.65 8.92 -9.54
CA SER A 58 -13.47 8.34 -8.89
C SER A 58 -12.75 9.35 -8.00
N SER A 59 -12.58 10.58 -8.49
CA SER A 59 -12.00 11.69 -7.74
C SER A 59 -12.82 12.04 -6.49
N ASN A 60 -14.16 12.04 -6.61
CA ASN A 60 -15.05 12.30 -5.48
C ASN A 60 -15.05 11.16 -4.45
N ILE A 61 -14.98 9.90 -4.90
CA ILE A 61 -14.84 8.73 -4.00
C ILE A 61 -13.52 8.84 -3.23
N HIS A 62 -12.42 9.10 -3.93
CA HIS A 62 -11.12 9.27 -3.28
C HIS A 62 -11.10 10.45 -2.31
N GLN A 63 -11.69 11.60 -2.68
CA GLN A 63 -11.81 12.74 -1.77
C GLN A 63 -12.68 12.43 -0.56
N HIS A 64 -13.77 11.68 -0.70
CA HIS A 64 -14.58 11.26 0.45
C HIS A 64 -13.83 10.29 1.36
N SER A 65 -13.18 9.28 0.81
CA SER A 65 -12.32 8.38 1.60
C SER A 65 -11.16 9.11 2.27
N ALA A 66 -10.58 10.11 1.59
CA ALA A 66 -9.51 10.94 2.13
C ALA A 66 -10.02 11.97 3.14
N THR A 67 -11.23 12.50 3.01
CA THR A 67 -11.81 13.48 3.96
C THR A 67 -12.31 12.82 5.23
N GLU A 68 -12.80 11.57 5.17
CA GLU A 68 -12.97 10.73 6.37
C GLU A 68 -11.63 10.55 7.12
N HIS A 69 -10.52 10.49 6.37
CA HIS A 69 -9.17 10.46 6.93
C HIS A 69 -8.66 11.86 7.35
N ASP A 70 -9.19 12.94 6.76
CA ASP A 70 -8.83 14.33 7.09
C ASP A 70 -9.55 14.85 8.34
N LEU A 71 -10.70 14.28 8.72
CA LEU A 71 -11.27 14.53 10.06
C LEU A 71 -10.44 13.90 11.18
N VAL A 72 -9.59 12.93 10.85
CA VAL A 72 -8.53 12.40 11.75
C VAL A 72 -7.19 13.13 11.54
N SER A 73 -7.03 13.87 10.44
CA SER A 73 -5.79 14.54 10.04
C SER A 73 -5.90 16.07 9.97
N SER A 74 -6.94 16.68 10.54
CA SER A 74 -6.99 18.11 10.83
C SER A 74 -6.59 18.33 12.29
N VAL A 75 -5.35 17.95 12.62
CA VAL A 75 -4.65 18.58 13.75
C VAL A 75 -4.24 19.98 13.29
N PRO A 76 -4.59 21.05 14.01
CA PRO A 76 -4.09 22.38 13.69
C PRO A 76 -2.56 22.33 13.64
N THR A 77 -1.98 22.83 12.55
CA THR A 77 -0.53 23.05 12.38
C THR A 77 -0.05 24.11 13.39
N ASP A 78 0.06 23.71 14.65
CA ASP A 78 0.84 24.36 15.71
C ASP A 78 1.25 23.30 16.76
N GLN A 79 1.74 22.16 16.28
CA GLN A 79 2.35 21.17 17.15
C GLN A 79 3.55 20.57 16.40
N PRO A 80 4.75 20.54 17.00
CA PRO A 80 5.91 19.92 16.35
C PRO A 80 5.50 18.49 16.03
N ALA A 81 5.59 18.13 14.76
CA ALA A 81 5.28 16.80 14.28
C ALA A 81 6.02 15.81 15.19
N VAL A 82 5.27 15.12 16.06
CA VAL A 82 5.74 13.88 16.66
C VAL A 82 5.61 12.88 15.53
N GLY A 83 6.56 13.00 14.59
CA GLY A 83 6.72 12.06 13.50
C GLY A 83 6.86 10.68 14.12
N PHE A 84 6.39 9.69 13.39
CA PHE A 84 6.64 8.29 13.70
C PHE A 84 8.12 8.10 14.08
N THR A 85 8.39 7.80 15.35
CA THR A 85 9.73 7.50 15.84
C THR A 85 9.91 6.00 15.83
N LEU A 86 10.79 5.51 14.97
CA LEU A 86 11.12 4.09 14.92
C LEU A 86 11.96 3.74 16.15
N ASP A 87 11.44 2.86 17.00
CA ASP A 87 12.15 2.39 18.19
C ASP A 87 13.37 1.54 17.81
N ALA A 88 14.56 2.14 17.87
CA ALA A 88 15.82 1.50 17.49
C ALA A 88 16.08 0.19 18.26
N ASN A 89 15.63 0.10 19.52
CA ASN A 89 15.75 -1.11 20.33
C ASN A 89 14.85 -2.25 19.82
N VAL A 90 13.62 -1.93 19.38
CA VAL A 90 12.70 -2.92 18.81
C VAL A 90 13.23 -3.40 17.46
N LEU A 91 13.71 -2.48 16.62
CA LEU A 91 14.33 -2.81 15.34
C LEU A 91 15.55 -3.74 15.51
N ALA A 92 16.48 -3.40 16.40
CA ALA A 92 17.68 -4.19 16.65
C ALA A 92 17.35 -5.61 17.14
N ARG A 93 16.36 -5.76 18.04
CA ARG A 93 15.92 -7.08 18.53
C ARG A 93 15.40 -7.97 17.40
N HIS A 94 14.62 -7.41 16.47
CA HIS A 94 14.07 -8.17 15.35
C HIS A 94 15.12 -8.46 14.28
N GLU A 95 16.08 -7.56 14.08
CA GLU A 95 17.19 -7.75 13.15
C GLU A 95 18.08 -8.92 13.60
N SER A 96 18.50 -8.97 14.88
CA SER A 96 19.31 -10.09 15.38
C SER A 96 18.61 -11.44 15.25
N ALA A 97 17.31 -11.50 15.57
CA ALA A 97 16.54 -12.73 15.43
C ALA A 97 16.44 -13.20 13.96
N THR A 98 16.40 -12.24 13.02
CA THR A 98 16.39 -12.56 11.58
C THR A 98 17.78 -12.97 11.09
N ASP A 99 18.84 -12.36 11.61
CA ASP A 99 20.23 -12.71 11.30
C ASP A 99 20.59 -14.12 11.76
N ASP A 100 20.20 -14.51 12.98
CA ASP A 100 20.42 -15.86 13.51
C ASP A 100 19.76 -16.94 12.64
N VAL A 101 18.50 -16.74 12.25
CA VAL A 101 17.78 -17.67 11.36
C VAL A 101 18.43 -17.69 9.98
N ARG A 102 18.79 -16.51 9.43
CA ARG A 102 19.47 -16.42 8.14
C ARG A 102 20.78 -17.20 8.15
N LYS A 103 21.59 -17.08 9.21
CA LYS A 103 22.86 -17.79 9.33
C LYS A 103 22.65 -19.30 9.40
N LEU A 104 21.68 -19.76 10.17
CA LEU A 104 21.31 -21.18 10.22
C LEU A 104 20.87 -21.71 8.85
N LEU A 105 19.97 -20.99 8.17
CA LEU A 105 19.54 -21.40 6.83
C LEU A 105 20.70 -21.37 5.83
N ASN A 106 21.60 -20.39 5.92
CA ASN A 106 22.80 -20.35 5.09
C ASN A 106 23.66 -21.61 5.31
N THR A 107 23.86 -22.07 6.55
CA THR A 107 24.58 -23.34 6.79
C THR A 107 23.88 -24.58 6.24
N ILE A 108 22.55 -24.59 6.14
CA ILE A 108 21.77 -25.73 5.60
C ILE A 108 21.79 -25.74 4.07
N PHE A 109 21.80 -24.55 3.45
CA PHE A 109 21.64 -24.39 2.01
C PHE A 109 22.95 -24.08 1.26
N THR A 110 24.05 -23.84 1.98
CA THR A 110 25.37 -23.76 1.36
C THR A 110 25.94 -25.17 1.23
N GLU A 111 26.02 -25.64 0.00
CA GLU A 111 26.63 -26.92 -0.39
C GLU A 111 28.10 -26.91 0.05
N GLU A 112 28.47 -27.81 0.96
CA GLU A 112 29.86 -28.08 1.33
C GLU A 112 30.58 -28.60 0.08
N GLU A 113 31.33 -27.73 -0.60
CA GLU A 113 32.23 -28.14 -1.68
C GLU A 113 33.30 -29.05 -1.06
N PRO A 114 33.38 -30.34 -1.47
CA PRO A 114 34.33 -31.26 -0.88
C PRO A 114 35.74 -30.82 -1.27
N GLU A 115 36.61 -30.58 -0.28
CA GLU A 115 38.02 -30.31 -0.53
C GLU A 115 38.69 -31.52 -1.20
N GLU A 116 39.16 -31.30 -2.42
CA GLU A 116 39.95 -32.24 -3.21
C GLU A 116 41.29 -32.48 -2.49
N PRO A 117 41.75 -33.74 -2.28
CA PRO A 117 42.96 -34.01 -1.50
C PRO A 117 44.20 -33.48 -2.23
N GLU A 118 44.83 -32.46 -1.64
CA GLU A 118 46.10 -31.89 -2.09
C GLU A 118 47.20 -32.97 -2.13
N SER A 119 47.64 -33.28 -3.34
CA SER A 119 48.77 -34.16 -3.65
C SER A 119 50.01 -33.75 -2.85
N ALA A 120 50.44 -34.60 -1.92
CA ALA A 120 51.64 -34.41 -1.12
C ALA A 120 52.90 -34.18 -2.00
N PRO A 121 53.74 -33.16 -1.71
CA PRO A 121 54.99 -32.96 -2.42
C PRO A 121 56.05 -33.96 -1.92
N ALA A 122 56.57 -34.79 -2.83
CA ALA A 122 57.74 -35.60 -2.57
C ALA A 122 58.99 -34.70 -2.55
N SER A 123 59.36 -34.19 -1.37
CA SER A 123 60.69 -33.59 -1.16
C SER A 123 61.70 -34.68 -0.82
N LEU A 124 62.60 -34.87 -1.78
CA LEU A 124 63.89 -35.51 -1.68
C LEU A 124 64.71 -34.91 -0.52
N THR A 125 65.12 -35.72 0.46
CA THR A 125 66.24 -35.38 1.33
C THR A 125 67.11 -36.61 1.55
N GLU A 126 68.39 -36.41 1.26
CA GLU A 126 69.49 -37.36 1.28
C GLU A 126 69.98 -37.70 2.70
N ALA A 127 70.74 -38.79 2.74
CA ALA A 127 71.89 -39.06 3.60
C ALA A 127 71.67 -39.68 5.00
N GLY A 128 72.02 -40.97 5.09
CA GLY A 128 73.09 -41.37 6.04
C GLY A 128 72.81 -42.55 6.96
N GLY A 129 73.46 -43.70 6.69
CA GLY A 129 73.83 -44.74 7.66
C GLY A 129 72.73 -45.76 8.02
N LEU A 130 73.02 -46.99 8.44
CA LEU A 130 74.26 -47.73 8.69
C LEU A 130 73.87 -49.17 9.10
N ASP A 131 74.31 -50.18 8.35
CA ASP A 131 74.87 -51.51 8.74
C ASP A 131 74.92 -52.42 7.50
#